data_AF-A0A8U0P5G4-F1
#
_entry.id   AF-A0A8U0P5G4-F1
#
_cell.length_a   1.000
_cell.length_b   1.000
_cell.length_c   1.000
_cell.angle_alpha   90.00
_cell.angle_beta   90.00
_cell.angle_gamma   90.00
#
_symmetry.space_group_name_H-M   'P 1'
#
loop_
_entity.id
_entity.type
_entity.pdbx_description
1 polymer ?
#
loop_
_entity_poly.entity_id
_entity_poly.type
_entity_poly.pdbx_seq_one_letter_code
_entity_poly.pdbx_strand_id
1 'polypeptide(L)'
;MNKKVEMSDSCFRNLAEDRSGINLKDLVHDPSLLGGSISAYKIVPDEIDQIKETLVDWCDEKELNLILTTGGTGFAPRDVTPEATKEVIEREAPGMSLAMLMGSLNVTPLGMLSRPVCGIRGKTLIINLPGSKKGSQECFQFILPALPHAIDLLRDAVVKMKEAVDELEDLPSPPPPLSPPPNSSPRRQTEDKGVQCEEEDDDKKDSGVASTEDSSSSHITAASIAAKIPDSIISRGVQVLPRDTGSLSTTPSESPRAQATSRLSTASCPTPKRKCKE
;
A
#
# COMPACT_ATOMS: atom_id res chain seq x y z
N MET A 1 17.02 -12.84 -12.11
CA MET A 1 15.82 -12.09 -12.55
C MET A 1 15.90 -10.70 -11.94
N ASN A 2 16.08 -9.66 -12.76
CA ASN A 2 16.55 -8.35 -12.32
C ASN A 2 15.40 -7.56 -11.65
N LYS A 3 15.32 -7.57 -10.32
CA LYS A 3 14.42 -6.69 -9.56
C LYS A 3 15.12 -5.34 -9.45
N LYS A 4 14.66 -4.36 -10.23
CA LYS A 4 15.26 -3.02 -10.23
C LYS A 4 14.76 -2.25 -9.02
N VAL A 5 15.64 -1.99 -8.04
CA VAL A 5 15.33 -1.24 -6.83
C VAL A 5 16.14 0.04 -6.77
N GLU A 6 15.52 1.13 -6.33
CA GLU A 6 16.19 2.41 -6.18
C GLU A 6 15.84 3.10 -4.86
N MET A 7 16.76 3.94 -4.37
CA MET A 7 16.69 4.56 -3.07
C MET A 7 16.99 6.05 -3.11
N SER A 8 16.19 6.80 -2.36
CA SER A 8 16.30 8.25 -2.23
C SER A 8 16.41 8.68 -0.77
N ASP A 9 17.43 9.46 -0.45
CA ASP A 9 17.74 9.93 0.91
C ASP A 9 17.80 11.46 0.98
N SER A 10 17.49 12.01 2.14
CA SER A 10 17.41 13.46 2.40
C SER A 10 18.75 14.10 2.83
N CYS A 11 19.87 13.37 2.77
CA CYS A 11 21.22 13.88 3.11
C CYS A 11 21.80 14.90 2.11
N PHE A 12 20.99 15.71 1.43
CA PHE A 12 21.39 16.63 0.37
C PHE A 12 22.44 17.69 0.79
N ARG A 13 22.58 18.00 2.08
CA ARG A 13 23.53 19.01 2.56
C ARG A 13 24.96 18.51 2.80
N ASN A 14 25.29 17.24 2.51
CA ASN A 14 26.61 16.64 2.81
C ASN A 14 27.07 16.77 4.28
N LEU A 15 26.14 17.09 5.19
CA LEU A 15 26.42 17.24 6.63
C LEU A 15 26.43 15.89 7.36
N ALA A 16 25.92 14.85 6.72
CA ALA A 16 25.87 13.48 7.22
C ALA A 16 26.04 12.48 6.07
N GLU A 17 26.63 11.34 6.39
CA GLU A 17 26.76 10.19 5.48
C GLU A 17 25.42 9.46 5.35
N ASP A 18 25.03 9.08 4.13
CA ASP A 18 23.83 8.28 3.87
C ASP A 18 24.02 6.81 4.29
N ARG A 19 23.94 6.58 5.59
CA ARG A 19 24.10 5.25 6.20
C ARG A 19 22.88 4.35 5.98
N SER A 20 21.69 4.95 5.78
CA SER A 20 20.46 4.20 5.50
C SER A 20 20.52 3.66 4.07
N GLY A 21 20.85 4.55 3.13
CA GLY A 21 21.19 4.35 1.72
C GLY A 21 21.94 3.08 1.43
N ILE A 22 23.16 3.11 1.93
CA ILE A 22 24.15 2.07 1.74
C ILE A 22 23.63 0.74 2.33
N ASN A 23 23.03 0.80 3.51
CA ASN A 23 22.54 -0.40 4.19
C ASN A 23 21.36 -1.08 3.46
N LEU A 24 20.39 -0.32 2.94
CA LEU A 24 19.30 -0.92 2.18
C LEU A 24 19.78 -1.49 0.85
N LYS A 25 20.80 -0.90 0.20
CA LYS A 25 21.40 -1.51 -1.00
C LYS A 25 21.91 -2.92 -0.71
N ASP A 26 22.61 -3.09 0.41
CA ASP A 26 23.10 -4.40 0.84
C ASP A 26 21.94 -5.38 1.09
N LEU A 27 20.90 -4.94 1.80
CA LEU A 27 19.72 -5.77 2.12
C LEU A 27 18.92 -6.17 0.87
N VAL A 28 18.82 -5.28 -0.12
CA VAL A 28 18.17 -5.57 -1.39
C VAL A 28 18.98 -6.57 -2.20
N HIS A 29 20.30 -6.42 -2.23
CA HIS A 29 21.19 -7.31 -2.98
C HIS A 29 21.28 -8.71 -2.38
N ASP A 30 21.12 -8.85 -1.07
CA ASP A 30 21.20 -10.13 -0.37
C ASP A 30 20.24 -11.17 -0.99
N PRO A 31 20.76 -12.27 -1.57
CA PRO A 31 19.96 -13.34 -2.17
C PRO A 31 19.05 -14.05 -1.17
N SER A 32 19.39 -14.03 0.13
CA SER A 32 18.58 -14.62 1.19
C SER A 32 17.39 -13.75 1.59
N LEU A 33 17.41 -12.46 1.22
CA LEU A 33 16.34 -11.51 1.49
C LEU A 33 15.51 -11.29 0.21
N LEU A 34 15.90 -10.32 -0.62
CA LEU A 34 15.15 -9.99 -1.84
C LEU A 34 15.83 -10.51 -3.10
N GLY A 35 17.17 -10.64 -3.11
CA GLY A 35 17.95 -11.01 -4.29
C GLY A 35 17.72 -10.06 -5.48
N GLY A 36 17.58 -8.77 -5.18
CA GLY A 36 17.37 -7.73 -6.17
C GLY A 36 18.67 -7.15 -6.75
N SER A 37 18.51 -6.24 -7.71
CA SER A 37 19.59 -5.50 -8.36
C SER A 37 19.32 -4.00 -8.25
N ILE A 38 20.25 -3.27 -7.66
CA ILE A 38 20.14 -1.81 -7.61
C ILE A 38 20.33 -1.25 -9.02
N SER A 39 19.29 -0.63 -9.57
CA SER A 39 19.32 -0.15 -10.97
C SER A 39 19.57 1.34 -11.09
N ALA A 40 19.31 2.09 -10.03
CA ALA A 40 19.87 3.41 -9.86
C ALA A 40 19.83 3.79 -8.36
N TYR A 41 20.29 5.00 -8.03
CA TYR A 41 20.29 5.58 -6.69
C TYR A 41 20.45 7.11 -6.80
N LYS A 42 19.69 7.89 -6.03
CA LYS A 42 19.75 9.37 -6.07
C LYS A 42 19.41 9.99 -4.72
N ILE A 43 20.31 10.82 -4.21
CA ILE A 43 20.02 11.70 -3.07
C ILE A 43 19.28 12.93 -3.61
N VAL A 44 18.15 13.28 -2.99
CA VAL A 44 17.34 14.45 -3.36
C VAL A 44 17.09 15.30 -2.11
N PRO A 45 16.99 16.64 -2.24
CA PRO A 45 16.59 17.46 -1.11
C PRO A 45 15.13 17.19 -0.75
N ASP A 46 14.75 17.55 0.49
CA ASP A 46 13.36 17.55 0.95
C ASP A 46 12.52 18.66 0.28
N GLU A 47 12.38 18.58 -1.04
CA GLU A 47 11.58 19.47 -1.86
C GLU A 47 10.58 18.62 -2.64
N ILE A 48 9.29 18.89 -2.46
CA ILE A 48 8.20 18.03 -2.94
C ILE A 48 8.30 17.76 -4.45
N ASP A 49 8.58 18.80 -5.26
CA ASP A 49 8.65 18.69 -6.71
C ASP A 49 9.84 17.85 -7.18
N GLN A 50 11.00 17.93 -6.51
CA GLN A 50 12.18 17.14 -6.87
C GLN A 50 11.99 15.66 -6.54
N ILE A 51 11.30 15.36 -5.43
CA ILE A 51 10.93 13.99 -5.07
C ILE A 51 9.94 13.45 -6.12
N LYS A 52 8.89 14.20 -6.45
CA LYS A 52 7.89 13.81 -7.45
C LYS A 52 8.52 13.54 -8.82
N GLU A 53 9.31 14.46 -9.34
CA GLU A 53 9.99 14.33 -10.64
C GLU A 53 10.84 13.05 -10.67
N THR A 54 11.59 12.80 -9.59
CA THR A 54 12.42 11.59 -9.46
C THR A 54 11.58 10.31 -9.41
N LEU A 55 10.48 10.30 -8.65
CA LEU A 55 9.59 9.13 -8.56
C LEU A 55 8.91 8.85 -9.91
N VAL A 56 8.47 9.89 -10.63
CA VAL A 56 7.84 9.77 -11.94
C VAL A 56 8.83 9.23 -12.97
N ASP A 57 10.03 9.82 -13.09
CA ASP A 57 11.10 9.34 -13.97
C ASP A 57 11.41 7.85 -13.73
N TRP A 58 11.49 7.44 -12.47
CA TRP A 58 11.81 6.05 -12.13
C TRP A 58 10.68 5.07 -12.44
N CYS A 59 9.44 5.52 -12.31
CA CYS A 59 8.30 4.67 -12.64
C CYS A 59 8.10 4.57 -14.15
N ASP A 60 8.16 5.70 -14.85
CA ASP A 60 7.66 5.82 -16.23
C ASP A 60 8.78 5.59 -17.25
N GLU A 61 9.96 6.18 -17.04
CA GLU A 61 11.08 6.08 -17.98
C GLU A 61 11.98 4.87 -17.69
N LYS A 62 12.30 4.63 -16.40
CA LYS A 62 13.18 3.50 -16.02
C LYS A 62 12.45 2.17 -15.86
N GLU A 63 11.12 2.22 -15.76
CA GLU A 63 10.24 1.07 -15.48
C GLU A 63 10.77 0.20 -14.33
N LEU A 64 11.05 0.82 -13.18
CA LEU A 64 11.51 0.07 -12.00
C LEU A 64 10.40 -0.83 -11.45
N ASN A 65 10.77 -1.82 -10.63
CA ASN A 65 9.77 -2.69 -10.00
C ASN A 65 9.46 -2.27 -8.56
N LEU A 66 10.45 -1.69 -7.88
CA LEU A 66 10.35 -1.28 -6.49
C LEU A 66 11.16 0.01 -6.30
N ILE A 67 10.58 0.97 -5.60
CA ILE A 67 11.25 2.18 -5.15
C ILE A 67 11.14 2.22 -3.62
N LEU A 68 12.27 2.38 -2.96
CA LEU A 68 12.37 2.51 -1.50
C LEU A 68 12.90 3.91 -1.16
N THR A 69 12.04 4.83 -0.73
CA THR A 69 12.53 6.11 -0.23
C THR A 69 12.96 5.96 1.23
N THR A 70 13.97 6.71 1.68
CA THR A 70 14.40 6.80 3.08
C THR A 70 14.40 8.26 3.52
N GLY A 71 13.83 8.53 4.69
CA GLY A 71 13.80 9.89 5.23
C GLY A 71 12.61 10.71 4.72
N GLY A 72 12.45 11.91 5.29
CA GLY A 72 11.37 12.83 4.96
C GLY A 72 9.96 12.36 5.37
N THR A 73 9.84 11.35 6.23
CA THR A 73 8.55 10.77 6.68
C THR A 73 8.15 11.13 8.12
N GLY A 74 8.92 11.94 8.82
CA GLY A 74 8.67 12.32 10.21
C GLY A 74 7.76 13.55 10.34
N PHE A 75 7.82 14.22 11.48
CA PHE A 75 7.05 15.43 11.78
C PHE A 75 7.86 16.72 11.59
N ALA A 76 9.10 16.64 11.07
CA ALA A 76 9.87 17.85 10.83
C ALA A 76 9.20 18.69 9.74
N PRO A 77 9.29 20.03 9.76
CA PRO A 77 8.60 20.89 8.79
C PRO A 77 8.99 20.64 7.32
N ARG A 78 10.16 20.03 7.09
CA ARG A 78 10.64 19.68 5.75
C ARG A 78 10.30 18.24 5.35
N ASP A 79 9.76 17.43 6.25
CA ASP A 79 9.42 16.05 5.92
C ASP A 79 8.19 16.02 4.98
N VAL A 80 8.45 15.90 3.67
CA VAL A 80 7.42 16.00 2.61
C VAL A 80 7.37 14.78 1.69
N THR A 81 8.13 13.71 2.00
CA THR A 81 8.19 12.51 1.15
C THR A 81 6.85 11.77 1.03
N PRO A 82 6.04 11.62 2.10
CA PRO A 82 4.71 11.03 2.01
C PRO A 82 3.76 11.82 1.09
N GLU A 83 3.81 13.15 1.16
CA GLU A 83 3.02 14.07 0.34
C GLU A 83 3.40 13.93 -1.15
N ALA A 84 4.70 13.98 -1.46
CA ALA A 84 5.20 13.73 -2.81
C ALA A 84 4.78 12.36 -3.36
N THR A 85 4.82 11.33 -2.50
CA THR A 85 4.43 9.97 -2.88
C THR A 85 2.95 9.88 -3.20
N LYS A 86 2.08 10.49 -2.39
CA LYS A 86 0.62 10.53 -2.63
C LYS A 86 0.25 11.18 -3.96
N GLU A 87 1.00 12.18 -4.39
CA GLU A 87 0.74 12.87 -5.66
C GLU A 87 1.10 12.06 -6.90
N VAL A 88 1.97 11.05 -6.79
CA VAL A 88 2.44 10.26 -7.95
C VAL A 88 1.84 8.87 -8.06
N ILE A 89 1.36 8.30 -6.95
CA ILE A 89 0.76 6.95 -6.94
C ILE A 89 -0.63 6.96 -7.58
N GLU A 90 -0.95 5.90 -8.31
CA GLU A 90 -2.28 5.67 -8.88
C GLU A 90 -3.18 4.90 -7.92
N ARG A 91 -2.59 4.00 -7.13
CA ARG A 91 -3.29 3.16 -6.15
C ARG A 91 -2.50 3.09 -4.85
N GLU A 92 -3.18 3.33 -3.73
CA GLU A 92 -2.56 3.21 -2.41
C GLU A 92 -2.44 1.74 -1.98
N ALA A 93 -1.38 1.41 -1.24
CA ALA A 93 -1.13 0.11 -0.63
C ALA A 93 -1.12 0.22 0.91
N PRO A 94 -2.25 0.61 1.54
CA PRO A 94 -2.29 0.97 2.95
C PRO A 94 -1.89 -0.16 3.89
N GLY A 95 -2.09 -1.43 3.48
CA GLY A 95 -1.67 -2.60 4.26
C GLY A 95 -0.15 -2.65 4.51
N MET A 96 0.67 -2.16 3.58
CA MET A 96 2.13 -2.12 3.76
C MET A 96 2.53 -1.01 4.74
N SER A 97 1.93 0.18 4.64
CA SER A 97 2.11 1.25 5.62
C SER A 97 1.69 0.80 7.02
N LEU A 98 0.56 0.11 7.14
CA LEU A 98 0.08 -0.44 8.41
C LEU A 98 1.05 -1.46 9.00
N ALA A 99 1.55 -2.40 8.20
CA ALA A 99 2.51 -3.41 8.66
C ALA A 99 3.78 -2.76 9.23
N MET A 100 4.32 -1.74 8.56
CA MET A 100 5.47 -0.98 9.05
C MET A 100 5.17 -0.22 10.35
N LEU A 101 4.01 0.45 10.43
CA LEU A 101 3.60 1.19 11.62
C LEU A 101 3.39 0.26 12.82
N MET A 102 2.69 -0.86 12.64
CA MET A 102 2.47 -1.85 13.71
C MET A 102 3.79 -2.47 14.18
N GLY A 103 4.67 -2.85 13.25
CA GLY A 103 6.01 -3.35 13.58
C GLY A 103 6.82 -2.32 14.36
N SER A 104 6.79 -1.05 13.93
CA SER A 104 7.49 0.05 14.60
C SER A 104 6.95 0.32 16.01
N LEU A 105 5.63 0.31 16.19
CA LEU A 105 4.97 0.52 17.48
C LEU A 105 5.28 -0.58 18.50
N ASN A 106 5.51 -1.81 18.03
CA ASN A 106 5.98 -2.91 18.89
C ASN A 106 7.42 -2.72 19.38
N VAL A 107 8.23 -1.94 18.65
CA VAL A 107 9.62 -1.63 19.03
C VAL A 107 9.68 -0.39 19.91
N THR A 108 8.91 0.65 19.57
CA THR A 108 8.91 1.93 20.29
C THR A 108 7.62 2.70 20.07
N PRO A 109 7.06 3.37 21.09
CA PRO A 109 5.90 4.24 20.92
C PRO A 109 6.18 5.38 19.93
N LEU A 110 7.44 5.78 19.73
CA LEU A 110 7.81 6.81 18.76
C LEU A 110 7.50 6.41 17.31
N GLY A 111 7.20 5.13 17.03
CA GLY A 111 6.75 4.67 15.72
C GLY A 111 5.51 5.43 15.20
N MET A 112 4.66 5.97 16.09
CA MET A 112 3.49 6.77 15.70
C MET A 112 3.85 8.11 15.04
N LEU A 113 5.10 8.58 15.14
CA LEU A 113 5.56 9.83 14.54
C LEU A 113 5.98 9.66 13.07
N SER A 114 5.97 8.43 12.55
CA SER A 114 6.23 8.16 11.14
C SER A 114 4.94 8.27 10.34
N ARG A 115 5.02 8.84 9.13
CA ARG A 115 3.88 9.03 8.22
C ARG A 115 4.07 8.27 6.89
N PRO A 116 4.46 6.98 6.88
CA PRO A 116 4.85 6.31 5.65
C PRO A 116 3.65 6.13 4.70
N VAL A 117 3.87 6.40 3.42
CA VAL A 117 2.93 6.04 2.35
C VAL A 117 3.54 4.92 1.52
N CYS A 118 2.69 3.96 1.15
CA CYS A 118 3.01 2.93 0.19
C CYS A 118 1.97 2.99 -0.92
N GLY A 119 2.40 2.83 -2.16
CA GLY A 119 1.47 2.86 -3.29
C GLY A 119 2.10 2.35 -4.56
N ILE A 120 1.29 2.31 -5.60
CA ILE A 120 1.61 1.71 -6.89
C ILE A 120 1.42 2.75 -7.98
N ARG A 121 2.39 2.83 -8.89
CA ARG A 121 2.33 3.59 -10.14
C ARG A 121 2.78 2.68 -11.27
N GLY A 122 1.92 2.39 -12.26
CA GLY A 122 2.21 1.41 -13.31
C GLY A 122 2.65 0.05 -12.75
N LYS A 123 3.89 -0.36 -13.08
CA LYS A 123 4.52 -1.63 -12.65
C LYS A 123 5.38 -1.48 -11.38
N THR A 124 5.37 -0.30 -10.76
CA THR A 124 6.30 0.09 -9.71
C THR A 124 5.60 0.17 -8.38
N LEU A 125 6.13 -0.56 -7.38
CA LEU A 125 5.74 -0.41 -5.98
C LEU A 125 6.63 0.67 -5.33
N ILE A 126 6.04 1.68 -4.70
CA ILE A 126 6.73 2.76 -3.99
C ILE A 126 6.48 2.60 -2.50
N ILE A 127 7.54 2.64 -1.69
CA ILE A 127 7.48 2.45 -0.23
C ILE A 127 8.32 3.51 0.46
N ASN A 128 7.71 4.27 1.36
CA ASN A 128 8.46 5.21 2.20
C ASN A 128 8.96 4.55 3.49
N LEU A 129 10.27 4.57 3.69
CA LEU A 129 10.95 4.07 4.88
C LEU A 129 11.49 5.24 5.74
N PRO A 130 11.64 5.05 7.07
CA PRO A 130 12.23 6.06 7.94
C PRO A 130 13.68 6.40 7.56
N GLY A 131 14.14 7.62 7.90
CA GLY A 131 15.50 8.07 7.54
C GLY A 131 16.65 7.40 8.30
N SER A 132 16.40 6.90 9.52
CA SER A 132 17.45 6.24 10.30
C SER A 132 17.76 4.86 9.74
N LYS A 133 19.05 4.48 9.68
CA LYS A 133 19.50 3.13 9.27
C LYS A 133 18.75 1.99 9.97
N LYS A 134 18.53 2.12 11.28
CA LYS A 134 17.81 1.09 12.06
C LYS A 134 16.35 1.01 11.65
N GLY A 135 15.65 2.14 11.63
CA GLY A 135 14.23 2.20 11.29
C GLY A 135 13.93 1.76 9.85
N SER A 136 14.74 2.18 8.87
CA SER A 136 14.58 1.71 7.49
C SER A 136 14.79 0.21 7.34
N GLN A 137 15.80 -0.34 8.02
CA GLN A 137 16.07 -1.78 8.02
C GLN A 137 14.94 -2.58 8.67
N GLU A 138 14.48 -2.20 9.86
CA GLU A 138 13.38 -2.89 10.56
C GLU A 138 12.10 -2.83 9.73
N CYS A 139 11.74 -1.65 9.21
CA CYS A 139 10.57 -1.50 8.34
C CYS A 139 10.66 -2.34 7.07
N PHE A 140 11.82 -2.37 6.41
CA PHE A 140 12.05 -3.23 5.25
C PHE A 140 11.84 -4.71 5.60
N GLN A 141 12.32 -5.17 6.76
CA GLN A 141 12.12 -6.55 7.21
C GLN A 141 10.65 -6.88 7.50
N PHE A 142 9.86 -5.94 8.03
CA PHE A 142 8.43 -6.16 8.28
C PHE A 142 7.62 -6.44 7.01
N ILE A 143 8.02 -5.82 5.89
CA ILE A 143 7.29 -5.93 4.60
C ILE A 143 7.92 -6.94 3.64
N LEU A 144 9.19 -7.33 3.87
CA LEU A 144 9.95 -8.21 3.00
C LEU A 144 9.21 -9.50 2.60
N PRO A 145 8.47 -10.20 3.49
CA PRO A 145 7.77 -11.43 3.12
C PRO A 145 6.74 -11.25 1.98
N ALA A 146 6.17 -10.05 1.84
CA ALA A 146 5.18 -9.76 0.80
C ALA A 146 5.78 -9.23 -0.51
N LEU A 147 7.01 -8.69 -0.48
CA LEU A 147 7.63 -8.00 -1.61
C LEU A 147 7.76 -8.86 -2.87
N PRO A 148 8.26 -10.12 -2.83
CA PRO A 148 8.40 -10.92 -4.04
C PRO A 148 7.08 -11.10 -4.79
N HIS A 149 6.03 -11.49 -4.06
CA HIS A 149 4.71 -11.72 -4.65
C HIS A 149 4.07 -10.42 -5.17
N ALA A 150 4.19 -9.32 -4.41
CA ALA A 150 3.67 -8.02 -4.85
C ALA A 150 4.32 -7.55 -6.16
N ILE A 151 5.64 -7.69 -6.29
CA ILE A 151 6.38 -7.31 -7.50
C ILE A 151 5.94 -8.16 -8.71
N ASP A 152 5.76 -9.47 -8.54
CA ASP A 152 5.37 -10.35 -9.63
C ASP A 152 3.94 -10.02 -10.13
N LEU A 153 3.00 -9.73 -9.23
CA LEU A 153 1.64 -9.30 -9.60
C LEU A 153 1.64 -8.02 -10.46
N LEU A 154 2.51 -7.06 -10.14
CA LEU A 154 2.60 -5.80 -10.89
C LEU A 154 3.22 -5.96 -12.28
N ARG A 155 4.10 -6.94 -12.46
CA ARG A 155 4.66 -7.27 -13.77
C ARG A 155 3.62 -7.92 -14.68
N ASP A 156 2.87 -8.88 -14.14
CA ASP A 156 1.90 -9.67 -14.92
C ASP A 156 0.62 -8.88 -15.26
N ALA A 157 0.22 -7.94 -14.41
CA ALA A 157 -0.96 -7.11 -14.65
C ALA A 157 -0.89 -6.34 -15.98
N VAL A 158 0.31 -5.96 -16.43
CA VAL A 158 0.50 -5.20 -17.67
C VAL A 158 0.64 -6.10 -18.90
N VAL A 159 1.14 -7.34 -18.78
CA VAL A 159 1.14 -8.28 -19.91
C VAL A 159 -0.29 -8.48 -20.40
N LYS A 160 -1.24 -8.68 -19.47
CA LYS A 160 -2.66 -8.83 -19.81
C LYS A 160 -3.30 -7.59 -20.42
N MET A 161 -2.92 -6.40 -19.96
CA MET A 161 -3.45 -5.14 -20.52
C MET A 161 -2.82 -4.80 -21.87
N LYS A 162 -1.53 -5.06 -22.06
CA LYS A 162 -0.86 -4.83 -23.34
C LYS A 162 -1.34 -5.81 -24.41
N GLU A 163 -1.52 -7.09 -24.06
CA GLU A 163 -2.18 -8.06 -24.94
C GLU A 163 -3.60 -7.61 -25.32
N ALA A 164 -4.41 -7.15 -24.35
CA ALA A 164 -5.76 -6.68 -24.63
C ALA A 164 -5.82 -5.38 -25.46
N VAL A 165 -4.86 -4.48 -25.31
CA VAL A 165 -4.77 -3.23 -26.09
C VAL A 165 -4.25 -3.50 -27.50
N ASP A 166 -3.22 -4.36 -27.65
CA ASP A 166 -2.72 -4.80 -28.95
C ASP A 166 -3.82 -5.56 -29.72
N GLU A 167 -4.65 -6.39 -29.06
CA GLU A 167 -5.81 -7.06 -29.67
C GLU A 167 -6.92 -6.09 -30.14
N LEU A 168 -7.04 -4.92 -29.51
CA LEU A 168 -8.01 -3.89 -29.91
C LEU A 168 -7.51 -2.98 -31.04
N GLU A 169 -6.19 -2.79 -31.16
CA GLU A 169 -5.60 -2.06 -32.29
C GLU A 169 -5.63 -2.87 -33.61
N ASP A 170 -5.80 -4.20 -33.54
CA ASP A 170 -5.89 -5.08 -34.72
C ASP A 170 -7.32 -5.17 -35.32
N LEU A 171 -8.27 -4.36 -34.83
CA LEU A 171 -9.60 -4.27 -35.43
C LEU A 171 -9.59 -3.31 -36.64
N PRO A 172 -10.13 -3.72 -37.80
CA PRO A 172 -10.21 -2.86 -38.97
C PRO A 172 -11.06 -1.62 -38.66
N SER A 173 -10.57 -0.46 -39.07
CA SER A 173 -11.24 0.82 -38.85
C SER A 173 -12.71 0.76 -39.31
N PRO A 174 -13.66 1.29 -38.53
CA PRO A 174 -15.05 1.34 -38.94
C PRO A 174 -15.16 2.13 -40.26
N PRO A 175 -16.01 1.67 -41.20
CA PRO A 175 -16.15 2.35 -42.48
C PRO A 175 -16.59 3.81 -42.26
N PRO A 176 -16.07 4.76 -43.07
CA PRO A 176 -16.46 6.15 -42.94
C PRO A 176 -17.98 6.31 -43.09
N PRO A 177 -18.61 7.20 -42.31
CA PRO A 177 -20.05 7.42 -42.43
C PRO A 177 -20.38 7.86 -43.87
N LEU A 178 -21.37 7.18 -44.45
CA LEU A 178 -21.90 7.51 -45.78
C LEU A 178 -22.33 8.97 -45.81
N SER A 179 -21.83 9.72 -46.79
CA SER A 179 -22.19 11.12 -47.00
C SER A 179 -23.70 11.25 -47.26
N PRO A 180 -24.39 12.23 -46.64
CA PRO A 180 -25.80 12.46 -46.94
C PRO A 180 -25.97 12.92 -48.39
N PRO A 181 -27.07 12.52 -49.07
CA PRO A 181 -27.29 12.90 -50.47
C PRO A 181 -27.54 14.41 -50.61
N PRO A 182 -27.10 15.03 -51.72
CA PRO A 182 -27.33 16.44 -51.96
C PRO A 182 -28.69 16.65 -52.65
N ASN A 183 -29.50 17.54 -52.08
CA ASN A 183 -30.51 18.43 -52.70
C ASN A 183 -31.51 18.86 -51.61
N SER A 184 -32.03 20.08 -51.50
CA SER A 184 -31.85 21.32 -52.26
C SER A 184 -32.64 22.44 -51.54
N SER A 185 -31.95 23.35 -50.83
CA SER A 185 -32.27 24.80 -50.68
C SER A 185 -33.66 25.23 -50.13
N PRO A 186 -33.97 26.54 -49.91
CA PRO A 186 -34.20 27.10 -48.57
C PRO A 186 -35.62 27.66 -48.36
N ARG A 187 -36.17 27.60 -47.13
CA ARG A 187 -37.34 28.42 -46.77
C ARG A 187 -37.27 28.97 -45.33
N ARG A 188 -37.30 30.30 -45.27
CA ARG A 188 -37.65 31.15 -44.11
C ARG A 188 -39.12 30.98 -43.70
N GLN A 189 -39.40 31.44 -42.47
CA GLN A 189 -40.67 31.85 -41.81
C GLN A 189 -41.03 30.93 -40.63
N THR A 190 -40.81 31.34 -39.36
CA THR A 190 -41.49 32.32 -38.46
C THR A 190 -42.60 31.68 -37.61
N GLU A 191 -42.82 32.31 -36.44
CA GLU A 191 -43.81 32.06 -35.36
C GLU A 191 -43.21 31.24 -34.19
N ASP A 192 -42.83 31.83 -33.05
CA ASP A 192 -43.51 32.72 -32.08
C ASP A 192 -44.60 32.03 -31.22
N LYS A 193 -44.64 32.42 -29.93
CA LYS A 193 -45.28 31.85 -28.72
C LYS A 193 -44.25 31.19 -27.80
N GLY A 194 -43.73 31.80 -26.74
CA GLY A 194 -44.25 32.87 -25.89
C GLY A 194 -44.78 32.26 -24.58
N VAL A 195 -44.00 32.32 -23.50
CA VAL A 195 -44.45 32.37 -22.10
C VAL A 195 -43.39 33.12 -21.30
N GLN A 196 -43.80 34.26 -20.75
CA GLN A 196 -43.11 35.08 -19.75
C GLN A 196 -43.26 34.44 -18.36
N CYS A 197 -42.29 34.64 -17.47
CA CYS A 197 -42.49 34.77 -16.03
C CYS A 197 -41.49 35.82 -15.52
N GLU A 198 -41.98 36.62 -14.59
CA GLU A 198 -41.58 37.99 -14.28
C GLU A 198 -40.30 38.07 -13.44
N GLU A 199 -39.59 39.19 -13.60
CA GLU A 199 -38.51 39.65 -12.74
C GLU A 199 -39.11 40.33 -11.50
N GLU A 200 -38.55 40.04 -10.32
CA GLU A 200 -38.63 40.96 -9.18
C GLU A 200 -37.20 41.39 -8.82
N ASP A 201 -36.94 42.67 -9.09
CA ASP A 201 -35.87 43.49 -8.52
C ASP A 201 -36.12 43.73 -7.03
N ASP A 202 -35.05 43.79 -6.23
CA ASP A 202 -35.00 44.70 -5.09
C ASP A 202 -33.54 45.08 -4.77
N ASP A 203 -33.20 46.32 -5.14
CA ASP A 203 -32.05 47.08 -4.65
C ASP A 203 -32.38 47.73 -3.29
N LYS A 204 -31.49 47.62 -2.29
CA LYS A 204 -30.87 48.78 -1.59
C LYS A 204 -30.07 48.46 -0.31
N LYS A 205 -28.80 48.90 -0.36
CA LYS A 205 -28.12 49.92 0.48
C LYS A 205 -27.85 49.72 2.00
N ASP A 206 -26.55 49.86 2.27
CA ASP A 206 -25.85 50.80 3.17
C ASP A 206 -25.54 50.48 4.65
N SER A 207 -24.31 50.87 5.02
CA SER A 207 -23.73 51.10 6.36
C SER A 207 -23.61 49.87 7.30
N GLY A 208 -22.49 49.54 7.93
CA GLY A 208 -21.39 50.36 8.45
C GLY A 208 -21.52 50.42 9.98
N VAL A 209 -20.83 49.55 10.72
CA VAL A 209 -20.49 49.75 12.14
C VAL A 209 -19.33 48.86 12.57
N ALA A 210 -18.37 49.51 13.21
CA ALA A 210 -17.23 48.91 13.89
C ALA A 210 -17.66 48.10 15.12
N SER A 211 -16.92 47.03 15.42
CA SER A 211 -16.81 46.51 16.79
C SER A 211 -15.43 45.89 16.99
N THR A 212 -14.78 46.41 18.01
CA THR A 212 -13.54 46.01 18.67
C THR A 212 -13.72 44.69 19.38
N GLU A 213 -12.82 43.71 19.23
CA GLU A 213 -12.60 42.69 20.26
C GLU A 213 -11.11 42.29 20.32
N ASP A 214 -10.55 42.48 21.52
CA ASP A 214 -9.20 42.14 21.94
C ASP A 214 -8.92 40.63 21.82
N SER A 215 -7.92 40.25 21.02
CA SER A 215 -7.37 38.90 21.07
C SER A 215 -6.23 38.83 22.08
N SER A 216 -6.59 38.32 23.26
CA SER A 216 -5.71 37.85 24.32
C SER A 216 -4.64 36.89 23.75
N SER A 217 -3.40 37.36 23.74
CA SER A 217 -2.21 36.54 23.49
C SER A 217 -2.05 35.53 24.63
N SER A 218 -2.17 34.25 24.31
CA SER A 218 -1.79 33.15 25.18
C SER A 218 -0.74 32.29 24.49
N HIS A 219 0.53 32.60 24.77
CA HIS A 219 1.67 31.76 24.43
C HIS A 219 1.55 30.40 25.14
N ILE A 220 1.44 29.31 24.39
CA ILE A 220 1.61 27.94 24.94
C ILE A 220 3.08 27.56 24.74
N THR A 221 3.86 27.67 25.82
CA THR A 221 5.24 27.20 25.87
C THR A 221 5.26 25.66 25.93
N ALA A 222 6.15 25.04 25.15
CA ALA A 222 6.26 23.59 24.94
C ALA A 222 6.78 22.76 26.15
N ALA A 223 6.42 23.11 27.40
CA ALA A 223 7.04 22.54 28.60
C ALA A 223 6.08 21.89 29.63
N SER A 224 4.81 21.62 29.30
CA SER A 224 3.83 21.24 30.34
C SER A 224 2.98 19.98 30.10
N ILE A 225 3.41 19.01 29.30
CA ILE A 225 2.75 17.68 29.28
C ILE A 225 3.71 16.61 29.79
N ALA A 226 3.97 16.65 31.10
CA ALA A 226 4.49 15.53 31.85
C ALA A 226 3.46 15.17 32.93
N ALA A 227 2.41 14.46 32.53
CA ALA A 227 1.43 13.89 33.44
C ALA A 227 1.28 12.39 33.15
N LYS A 228 1.56 11.60 34.19
CA LYS A 228 1.51 10.14 34.27
C LYS A 228 0.23 9.54 33.69
N ILE A 229 0.37 8.61 32.75
CA ILE A 229 -0.69 7.66 32.41
C ILE A 229 -0.60 6.51 33.43
N PRO A 230 -1.70 6.15 34.14
CA PRO A 230 -1.69 5.04 35.10
C PRO A 230 -1.75 3.66 34.41
N ASP A 231 -0.95 2.72 34.91
CA ASP A 231 -0.79 1.32 34.46
C ASP A 231 -2.04 0.42 34.67
N SER A 232 -3.19 0.77 34.11
CA SER A 232 -4.42 -0.03 34.31
C SER A 232 -5.23 -0.37 33.06
N ILE A 233 -4.71 -0.14 31.85
CA ILE A 233 -5.38 -0.53 30.61
C ILE A 233 -4.50 -1.46 29.77
N ILE A 234 -3.97 -2.53 30.39
CA ILE A 234 -3.53 -3.72 29.64
C ILE A 234 -3.95 -4.95 30.43
N SER A 235 -5.18 -5.41 30.22
CA SER A 235 -5.56 -6.77 30.61
C SER A 235 -6.62 -7.32 29.67
N ARG A 236 -6.16 -8.08 28.68
CA ARG A 236 -6.78 -9.30 28.13
C ARG A 236 -5.83 -9.87 27.06
N GLY A 237 -4.78 -10.52 27.55
CA GLY A 237 -3.90 -11.35 26.74
C GLY A 237 -4.62 -12.63 26.31
N VAL A 238 -4.54 -12.94 25.03
CA VAL A 238 -4.77 -14.28 24.49
C VAL A 238 -3.58 -15.14 24.90
N GLN A 239 -3.82 -16.17 25.71
CA GLN A 239 -2.79 -17.16 26.05
C GLN A 239 -2.59 -18.11 24.87
N VAL A 240 -1.35 -18.21 24.39
CA VAL A 240 -0.88 -19.34 23.58
C VAL A 240 0.17 -20.06 24.42
N LEU A 241 -0.11 -21.32 24.77
CA LEU A 241 0.77 -22.20 25.53
C LEU A 241 2.04 -22.55 24.74
N PRO A 242 3.21 -22.72 25.39
CA PRO A 242 4.44 -23.12 24.72
C PRO A 242 4.46 -24.62 24.40
N ARG A 243 5.00 -24.97 23.22
CA ARG A 243 5.31 -26.34 22.79
C ARG A 243 6.71 -26.69 23.30
N ASP A 244 6.80 -27.65 24.20
CA ASP A 244 8.06 -28.21 24.67
C ASP A 244 8.79 -28.94 23.53
N THR A 245 10.06 -28.56 23.34
CA THR A 245 11.05 -29.29 22.55
C THR A 245 11.93 -30.11 23.49
N GLY A 246 11.72 -31.42 23.49
CA GLY A 246 12.56 -32.38 24.20
C GLY A 246 12.94 -33.54 23.27
N SER A 247 14.15 -33.48 22.74
CA SER A 247 14.83 -34.56 22.01
C SER A 247 14.97 -35.83 22.85
N LEU A 248 14.85 -37.00 22.23
CA LEU A 248 15.69 -38.19 22.52
C LEU A 248 15.54 -39.22 21.40
N SER A 249 16.68 -39.51 20.76
CA SER A 249 16.91 -40.66 19.90
C SER A 249 17.12 -41.93 20.75
N THR A 250 16.75 -43.11 20.23
CA THR A 250 17.55 -44.35 20.25
C THR A 250 16.78 -45.53 19.63
N THR A 251 17.38 -46.10 18.57
CA THR A 251 17.40 -47.51 18.10
C THR A 251 16.11 -48.31 17.79
N PRO A 252 16.06 -49.04 16.64
CA PRO A 252 15.06 -50.06 16.37
C PRO A 252 15.58 -51.46 16.73
N SER A 253 14.76 -52.31 17.37
CA SER A 253 15.00 -53.77 17.38
C SER A 253 13.72 -54.57 17.56
N GLU A 254 13.58 -55.55 16.66
CA GLU A 254 12.86 -56.82 16.73
C GLU A 254 11.32 -56.90 16.81
N SER A 255 10.77 -57.50 15.74
CA SER A 255 9.54 -58.30 15.74
C SER A 255 9.78 -59.66 16.45
N PRO A 256 8.73 -60.38 16.88
CA PRO A 256 8.33 -61.53 16.05
C PRO A 256 6.82 -61.86 15.99
N ARG A 257 6.39 -62.17 14.76
CA ARG A 257 5.69 -63.39 14.29
C ARG A 257 4.37 -63.90 14.93
N ALA A 258 3.46 -64.22 14.01
CA ALA A 258 2.10 -64.73 14.10
C ALA A 258 1.92 -66.19 14.58
N GLN A 259 0.68 -66.54 14.98
CA GLN A 259 -0.12 -67.75 14.65
C GLN A 259 -1.44 -67.72 15.48
N ALA A 260 -2.64 -67.61 14.90
CA ALA A 260 -3.48 -68.64 14.24
C ALA A 260 -3.96 -69.79 15.17
N THR A 261 -5.28 -69.84 15.45
CA THR A 261 -6.17 -71.03 15.56
C THR A 261 -7.51 -70.59 16.16
N SER A 262 -8.57 -70.46 15.34
CA SER A 262 -9.68 -71.42 15.16
C SER A 262 -10.53 -71.69 16.41
N ARG A 263 -11.82 -71.30 16.37
CA ARG A 263 -12.97 -72.23 16.43
C ARG A 263 -14.31 -71.50 16.35
N LEU A 264 -15.20 -72.10 15.56
CA LEU A 264 -16.58 -71.75 15.30
C LEU A 264 -17.45 -71.84 16.57
N SER A 265 -18.48 -70.99 16.68
CA SER A 265 -19.83 -71.46 17.04
C SER A 265 -20.94 -70.44 16.69
N THR A 266 -21.67 -70.77 15.62
CA THR A 266 -23.14 -70.81 15.46
C THR A 266 -24.08 -69.73 16.01
N ALA A 267 -24.98 -69.30 15.09
CA ALA A 267 -26.39 -68.93 15.26
C ALA A 267 -26.68 -67.52 15.81
N SER A 268 -27.66 -66.74 15.36
CA SER A 268 -28.73 -66.89 14.38
C SER A 268 -29.21 -65.48 13.99
N CYS A 269 -29.53 -65.27 12.72
CA CYS A 269 -30.27 -64.10 12.25
C CYS A 269 -31.76 -64.25 12.62
N PRO A 270 -32.49 -63.15 12.84
CA PRO A 270 -33.76 -63.01 12.13
C PRO A 270 -33.96 -61.61 11.54
N THR A 271 -34.30 -61.58 10.25
CA THR A 271 -34.91 -60.44 9.55
C THR A 271 -36.45 -60.69 9.42
N PRO A 272 -37.24 -59.91 8.66
CA PRO A 272 -37.92 -58.67 9.05
C PRO A 272 -39.45 -58.72 8.84
N LYS A 273 -40.26 -57.84 9.45
CA LYS A 273 -41.67 -57.57 9.01
C LYS A 273 -42.01 -56.10 9.25
N ARG A 274 -42.09 -55.25 8.21
CA ARG A 274 -43.26 -54.89 7.37
C ARG A 274 -44.40 -54.15 8.11
N LYS A 275 -44.60 -52.88 7.67
CA LYS A 275 -45.79 -51.99 7.58
C LYS A 275 -47.15 -52.63 7.93
N CYS A 276 -48.15 -51.94 8.51
CA CYS A 276 -48.89 -50.79 7.95
C CYS A 276 -50.01 -50.30 8.92
N LYS A 277 -50.37 -49.00 8.88
CA LYS A 277 -51.68 -48.33 9.14
C LYS A 277 -52.53 -48.70 10.37
N GLU A 278 -52.88 -47.70 11.19
CA GLU A 278 -54.14 -46.93 11.07
C GLU A 278 -53.93 -45.49 11.57
#